data_AF-A0A3M0ZMX3-F1
#
_entry.id   AF-A0A3M0ZMX3-F1
#
_cell.length_a   1.000
_cell.length_b   1.000
_cell.length_c   1.000
_cell.angle_alpha   90.00
_cell.angle_beta   90.00
_cell.angle_gamma   90.00
#
_symmetry.space_group_name_H-M   'P 1'
#
loop_
_entity.id
_entity.type
_entity.pdbx_description
1 polymer ?
#
loop_
_entity_poly.entity_id
_entity_poly.type
_entity_poly.pdbx_seq_one_letter_code
_entity_poly.pdbx_strand_id
1 'polypeptide(L)'
;MRAGFRDDSADTRLALVQSAPALVIDDLGVERATPWAVETIYAILDDRIIQQRLTVATSNLPPSELEPRIRSRFAEGVVAHIIAPDFRLTKGG
;
A
#
# COMPACT_ATOMS: atom_id res chain seq x y z
N MET A 1 -7.20 22.48 -17.56
CA MET A 1 -6.46 23.27 -16.55
C MET A 1 -6.33 22.40 -15.30
N ARG A 2 -5.22 21.65 -15.18
CA ARG A 2 -4.91 20.79 -14.02
C ARG A 2 -4.04 21.62 -13.07
N ALA A 3 -4.65 22.36 -12.15
CA ALA A 3 -3.93 23.15 -11.17
C ALA A 3 -4.61 22.95 -9.81
N GLY A 4 -3.85 22.45 -8.83
CA GLY A 4 -4.29 22.32 -7.45
C GLY A 4 -4.15 20.90 -6.91
N PHE A 5 -2.91 20.39 -6.77
CA PHE A 5 -2.56 19.27 -5.86
C PHE A 5 -1.05 19.16 -5.61
N ARG A 6 -0.20 19.82 -6.41
CA ARG A 6 1.20 20.09 -6.04
C ARG A 6 1.25 21.29 -5.11
N ASP A 7 0.86 21.06 -3.87
CA ASP A 7 1.12 21.95 -2.74
C ASP A 7 2.35 21.39 -2.01
N ASP A 8 3.25 22.25 -1.51
CA ASP A 8 4.46 21.85 -0.77
C ASP A 8 4.11 20.93 0.41
N SER A 9 2.89 21.01 0.91
CA SER A 9 2.31 20.15 1.94
C SER A 9 2.15 18.68 1.49
N ALA A 10 1.77 18.43 0.23
CA ALA A 10 1.60 17.09 -0.31
C ALA A 10 2.95 16.41 -0.50
N ASP A 11 3.94 17.14 -1.03
CA ASP A 11 5.31 16.65 -1.21
C ASP A 11 5.97 16.38 0.15
N THR A 12 5.76 17.27 1.13
CA THR A 12 6.23 17.05 2.51
C THR A 12 5.60 15.79 3.12
N ARG A 13 4.30 15.59 2.93
CA ARG A 13 3.60 14.41 3.45
C ARG A 13 4.08 13.12 2.79
N LEU A 14 4.33 13.15 1.48
CA LEU A 14 4.91 12.02 0.75
C LEU A 14 6.31 11.68 1.28
N ALA A 15 7.16 12.69 1.48
CA ALA A 15 8.49 12.51 2.04
C ALA A 15 8.44 11.91 3.46
N LEU A 16 7.47 12.30 4.29
CA LEU A 16 7.26 11.69 5.61
C LEU A 16 6.86 10.20 5.50
N VAL A 17 6.00 9.85 4.56
CA VAL A 17 5.57 8.45 4.34
C VAL A 17 6.72 7.59 3.80
N GLN A 18 7.51 8.10 2.86
CA GLN A 18 8.71 7.44 2.34
C GLN A 18 9.76 7.25 3.44
N SER A 19 10.00 8.29 4.23
CA SER A 19 11.04 8.29 5.27
C SER A 19 10.61 7.72 6.63
N ALA A 20 9.37 7.27 6.79
CA ALA A 20 8.92 6.62 8.03
C ALA A 20 9.72 5.33 8.28
N PRO A 21 10.12 5.03 9.53
CA PRO A 21 10.86 3.81 9.87
C PRO A 21 10.04 2.53 9.62
N ALA A 22 8.72 2.62 9.80
CA ALA A 22 7.76 1.58 9.46
C ALA A 22 6.52 2.20 8.79
N LEU A 23 5.98 1.51 7.79
CA LEU A 23 4.75 1.89 7.10
C LEU A 23 3.81 0.70 7.03
N VAL A 24 2.56 0.91 7.43
CA VAL A 24 1.48 -0.06 7.26
C VAL A 24 0.49 0.52 6.24
N ILE A 25 0.22 -0.24 5.19
CA ILE A 25 -0.75 0.10 4.15
C ILE A 25 -1.93 -0.86 4.28
N ASP A 26 -3.12 -0.32 4.50
CA ASP A 26 -4.33 -1.13 4.62
C ASP A 26 -5.03 -1.30 3.25
N ASP A 27 -5.71 -2.42 3.04
CA ASP A 27 -6.57 -2.72 1.88
C ASP A 27 -5.93 -2.46 0.49
N LEU A 28 -4.66 -2.84 0.33
CA LEU A 28 -3.93 -2.67 -0.92
C LEU A 28 -4.56 -3.48 -2.07
N GLY A 29 -4.85 -2.80 -3.18
CA GLY A 29 -5.45 -3.39 -4.38
C GLY A 29 -6.98 -3.37 -4.40
N VAL A 30 -7.62 -2.92 -3.32
CA VAL A 30 -9.08 -2.70 -3.29
C VAL A 30 -9.36 -1.31 -3.87
N GLU A 31 -10.12 -1.27 -4.98
CA GLU A 31 -10.62 -0.09 -5.74
C GLU A 31 -9.85 0.39 -6.98
N ARG A 32 -10.61 1.06 -7.88
CA ARG A 32 -10.12 1.82 -9.04
C ARG A 32 -9.35 3.05 -8.55
N ALA A 33 -8.16 2.84 -8.03
CA ALA A 33 -7.23 3.91 -7.74
C ALA A 33 -7.01 4.75 -9.01
N THR A 34 -7.10 6.08 -8.86
CA THR A 34 -6.78 6.99 -9.95
C THR A 34 -5.33 6.72 -10.42
N PRO A 35 -4.97 6.99 -11.70
CA PRO A 35 -3.59 6.80 -12.16
C PRO A 35 -2.57 7.47 -11.25
N TRP A 36 -2.88 8.65 -10.72
CA TRP A 36 -2.04 9.36 -9.75
C TRP A 36 -1.89 8.60 -8.42
N ALA A 37 -2.95 8.02 -7.88
CA ALA A 37 -2.87 7.24 -6.63
C ALA A 37 -2.00 5.99 -6.81
N VAL A 38 -2.14 5.32 -7.95
CA VAL A 38 -1.31 4.16 -8.33
C VAL A 38 0.17 4.56 -8.44
N GLU A 39 0.46 5.64 -9.17
CA GLU A 39 1.82 6.20 -9.29
C GLU A 39 2.42 6.57 -7.93
N THR A 40 1.62 7.16 -7.04
CA THR A 40 2.06 7.57 -5.70
C THR A 40 2.41 6.35 -4.84
N ILE A 41 1.57 5.30 -4.85
CA ILE A 41 1.87 4.05 -4.13
C ILE A 41 3.16 3.42 -4.68
N TYR A 42 3.37 3.42 -5.99
CA TYR A 42 4.62 2.91 -6.55
C TYR A 42 5.84 3.71 -6.11
N ALA A 43 5.76 5.04 -6.13
CA ALA A 43 6.86 5.89 -5.67
C ALA A 43 7.19 5.66 -4.19
N ILE A 44 6.18 5.38 -3.35
CA ILE A 44 6.38 5.02 -1.95
C ILE A 44 7.05 3.65 -1.82
N LEU A 45 6.51 2.62 -2.49
CA LEU A 45 7.03 1.26 -2.38
C LEU A 45 8.46 1.15 -2.93
N ASP A 46 8.77 1.83 -4.03
CA ASP A 46 10.10 1.81 -4.64
C ASP A 46 11.16 2.42 -3.73
N ASP A 47 10.93 3.62 -3.20
CA ASP A 47 11.87 4.25 -2.27
C ASP A 47 12.10 3.38 -1.03
N ARG A 48 11.03 2.84 -0.46
CA ARG A 48 11.10 2.03 0.75
C ARG A 48 11.82 0.70 0.54
N ILE A 49 11.65 0.05 -0.61
CA ILE A 49 12.34 -1.21 -0.92
C ILE A 49 13.83 -0.98 -1.16
N ILE A 50 14.18 0.06 -1.92
CA ILE A 50 15.58 0.44 -2.16
C ILE A 50 16.30 0.74 -0.84
N GLN A 51 15.61 1.41 0.08
CA GLN A 51 16.13 1.73 1.42
C GLN A 51 15.93 0.62 2.45
N GLN A 52 15.40 -0.55 2.05
CA GLN A 52 15.06 -1.69 2.92
C GLN A 52 14.26 -1.32 4.18
N ARG A 53 13.32 -0.38 4.05
CA ARG A 53 12.48 0.09 5.16
C ARG A 53 11.29 -0.83 5.37
N LEU A 54 10.99 -1.13 6.64
CA LEU A 54 9.90 -2.03 7.02
C LEU A 54 8.57 -1.56 6.44
N THR A 55 7.96 -2.39 5.61
CA THR A 55 6.68 -2.09 4.96
C THR A 55 5.77 -3.30 5.10
N VAL A 56 4.59 -3.08 5.68
CA VAL A 56 3.54 -4.10 5.82
C VAL A 56 2.35 -3.63 4.99
N ALA A 57 1.76 -4.53 4.22
CA ALA A 57 0.52 -4.26 3.51
C ALA A 57 -0.51 -5.35 3.83
N THR A 58 -1.78 -4.97 3.97
CA THR A 58 -2.91 -5.90 4.00
C THR A 58 -3.62 -5.86 2.65
N SER A 59 -4.27 -6.95 2.27
CA SER A 59 -5.11 -7.01 1.09
C SER A 59 -6.17 -8.07 1.26
N ASN A 60 -7.38 -7.80 0.77
CA ASN A 60 -8.44 -8.79 0.64
C ASN A 60 -8.35 -9.57 -0.68
N LEU A 61 -7.38 -9.25 -1.53
CA LEU A 61 -7.12 -9.95 -2.78
C LEU A 61 -6.08 -11.05 -2.59
N PRO A 62 -6.21 -12.19 -3.28
CA PRO A 62 -5.11 -13.13 -3.37
C PRO A 62 -3.93 -12.49 -4.14
N PRO A 63 -2.67 -12.90 -3.89
CA PRO A 63 -1.51 -12.36 -4.60
C PRO A 63 -1.63 -12.44 -6.12
N SER A 64 -2.32 -13.46 -6.67
CA SER A 64 -2.56 -13.61 -8.10
C SER A 64 -3.33 -12.44 -8.74
N GLU A 65 -4.17 -11.76 -7.97
CA GLU A 65 -5.01 -10.64 -8.42
C GLU A 65 -4.38 -9.27 -8.16
N LEU A 66 -3.29 -9.21 -7.39
CA LEU A 66 -2.51 -7.99 -7.25
C LEU A 66 -1.84 -7.62 -8.56
N GLU A 67 -1.66 -6.31 -8.77
CA GLU A 67 -0.90 -5.81 -9.91
C GLU A 67 0.52 -6.44 -9.93
N PRO A 68 1.02 -6.91 -11.09
CA PRO A 68 2.24 -7.71 -11.16
C PRO A 68 3.47 -7.09 -10.52
N ARG A 69 3.66 -5.77 -10.60
CA ARG A 69 4.80 -5.07 -9.99
C ARG A 69 4.64 -4.91 -8.49
N ILE A 70 3.43 -4.70 -7.96
CA ILE A 70 3.15 -4.76 -6.51
C ILE A 70 3.47 -6.16 -6.01
N ARG A 71 2.93 -7.19 -6.68
CA ARG A 71 3.15 -8.59 -6.32
C ARG A 71 4.64 -8.93 -6.28
N SER A 72 5.40 -8.55 -7.30
CA SER A 72 6.85 -8.83 -7.35
C SER A 72 7.59 -8.25 -6.16
N ARG A 73 7.26 -7.02 -5.75
CA ARG A 73 7.89 -6.33 -4.63
C ARG A 73 7.61 -6.99 -3.28
N PHE A 74 6.38 -7.43 -3.05
CA PHE A 74 6.02 -8.12 -1.81
C PHE A 74 6.45 -9.60 -1.81
N ALA A 75 6.63 -10.21 -2.99
CA ALA A 75 7.13 -11.58 -3.11
C ALA A 75 8.60 -11.74 -2.65
N GLU A 76 9.37 -10.66 -2.58
CA GLU A 76 10.71 -10.65 -1.97
C GLU A 76 10.67 -10.67 -0.43
N GLY A 77 9.50 -10.43 0.17
CA GLY A 77 9.29 -10.40 1.61
C GLY A 77 8.51 -11.62 2.13
N VAL A 78 7.80 -11.40 3.25
CA VAL A 78 6.90 -12.41 3.85
C VAL A 78 5.48 -12.16 3.37
N VAL A 79 4.87 -13.19 2.77
CA VAL A 79 3.45 -13.19 2.39
C VAL A 79 2.70 -14.18 3.27
N ALA A 80 1.76 -13.69 4.06
CA ALA A 80 0.95 -14.51 4.96
C ALA A 80 -0.52 -14.46 4.56
N HIS A 81 -1.12 -15.62 4.32
CA HIS A 81 -2.56 -15.75 4.09
C HIS A 81 -3.28 -15.89 5.43
N ILE A 82 -4.12 -14.91 5.76
CA ILE A 82 -4.90 -14.94 6.99
C ILE A 82 -6.27 -15.54 6.69
N ILE A 83 -6.49 -16.77 7.16
CA ILE A 83 -7.80 -17.44 7.11
C ILE A 83 -8.41 -17.32 8.51
N ALA A 84 -9.33 -16.37 8.67
CA ALA A 84 -10.02 -16.13 9.93
C ALA A 84 -11.51 -15.83 9.70
N PRO A 85 -12.40 -16.22 10.63
CA PRO A 85 -13.80 -15.82 10.57
C PRO A 85 -13.93 -14.31 10.71
N ASP A 86 -14.96 -13.72 10.07
CA ASP A 86 -15.23 -12.29 10.22
C ASP A 86 -15.62 -11.98 11.66
N PHE A 87 -14.72 -11.32 12.37
CA PHE A 87 -14.90 -10.95 13.76
C PHE A 87 -16.15 -10.08 13.98
N ARG A 88 -16.52 -9.23 13.02
CA ARG A 88 -17.70 -8.35 13.11
C ARG A 88 -19.00 -9.15 13.06
N LEU A 89 -19.03 -10.27 12.33
CA LEU A 89 -20.18 -11.17 12.27
C LEU A 89 -20.31 -12.07 13.51
N THR A 90 -19.19 -12.37 14.18
CA THR A 90 -19.21 -13.27 15.35
C THR A 90 -19.70 -12.64 16.66
N LYS A 91 -19.80 -11.31 16.77
CA LYS A 91 -20.28 -10.62 17.99
C LYS A 91 -21.79 -10.30 18.01
N GLY A 92 -22.51 -10.64 16.95
CA GLY A 92 -23.93 -10.27 16.78
C GLY A 92 -24.92 -11.42 16.92
N GLY A 93 -24.69 -12.37 17.83
CA GLY A 93 -25.57 -13.52 18.12
C GLY A 93 -25.95 -13.60 19.60
#